data_AF-A0A920C9C2-F1
#
_entry.id   AF-A0A920C9C2-F1
#
_cell.length_a   1.000
_cell.length_b   1.000
_cell.length_c   1.000
_cell.angle_alpha   90.00
_cell.angle_beta   90.00
_cell.angle_gamma   90.00
#
_symmetry.space_group_name_H-M   'P 1'
#
loop_
_entity.id
_entity.type
_entity.pdbx_description
1 polymer ?
#
loop_
_entity_poly.entity_id
_entity_poly.type
_entity_poly.pdbx_seq_one_letter_code
_entity_poly.pdbx_strand_id
1 'polypeptide(L)'
;MDMEADKKIVFRWGDGEEGNVVTMTLTEMDHGGTIVEVNEEGFNGHDENLLSQMLGNKEGWVYMLTCLKGYLEFGVNELRAGLVLG
;
A
#
# COMPACT_ATOMS: atom_id res chain seq x y z
N MET A 1 2.27 -9.40 12.43
CA MET A 1 1.09 -8.87 11.72
C MET A 1 0.06 -8.55 12.77
N ASP A 2 -0.56 -7.39 12.69
CA ASP A 2 -1.64 -6.93 13.57
C ASP A 2 -2.81 -6.46 12.70
N MET A 3 -4.05 -6.66 13.17
CA MET A 3 -5.24 -6.39 12.38
C MET A 3 -6.42 -6.02 13.27
N GLU A 4 -7.10 -4.93 12.90
CA GLU A 4 -8.40 -4.55 13.43
C GLU A 4 -9.38 -4.52 12.26
N ALA A 5 -10.44 -5.33 12.35
CA ALA A 5 -11.44 -5.45 11.31
C ALA A 5 -12.00 -4.08 10.90
N ASP A 6 -12.10 -3.87 9.59
CA ASP A 6 -12.63 -2.66 8.94
C ASP A 6 -11.94 -1.33 9.31
N LYS A 7 -10.76 -1.40 9.94
CA LYS A 7 -10.07 -0.21 10.47
C LYS A 7 -8.58 -0.19 10.19
N LYS A 8 -7.87 -1.30 10.39
CA LYS A 8 -6.41 -1.27 10.39
C LYS A 8 -5.79 -2.61 10.03
N ILE A 9 -4.73 -2.56 9.22
CA ILE A 9 -3.87 -3.70 8.92
C ILE A 9 -2.42 -3.26 9.09
N VAL A 10 -1.62 -4.01 9.84
CA VAL A 10 -0.19 -3.75 10.04
C VAL A 10 0.62 -5.00 9.75
N PHE A 11 1.60 -4.88 8.86
CA PHE A 11 2.48 -5.99 8.49
C PHE A 11 3.89 -5.50 8.17
N ARG A 12 4.83 -6.45 8.09
CA ARG A 12 6.21 -6.18 7.62
C ARG A 12 6.33 -6.53 6.14
N TRP A 13 7.02 -5.70 5.40
CA TRP A 13 7.24 -5.80 3.96
C TRP A 13 8.73 -5.67 3.63
N GLY A 14 9.27 -6.58 2.82
CA GLY A 14 10.71 -6.62 2.47
C GLY A 14 11.48 -7.75 3.17
N ASP A 15 12.78 -7.53 3.37
CA ASP A 15 13.75 -8.56 3.79
C ASP A 15 13.61 -8.93 5.29
N GLY A 16 12.71 -9.86 5.59
CA GLY A 16 12.62 -10.52 6.89
C GLY A 16 12.33 -9.57 8.07
N GLU A 17 13.09 -9.69 9.16
CA GLU A 17 12.90 -8.88 10.37
C GLU A 17 13.33 -7.41 10.22
N GLU A 18 14.11 -7.09 9.18
CA GLU A 18 14.53 -5.73 8.83
C GLU A 18 13.59 -5.04 7.82
N GLY A 19 12.52 -5.73 7.39
CA GLY A 19 11.53 -5.16 6.49
C GLY A 19 10.77 -3.97 7.08
N ASN A 20 10.36 -3.05 6.20
CA ASN A 20 9.54 -1.89 6.50
C ASN A 20 8.22 -2.31 7.14
N VAL A 21 7.73 -1.51 8.07
CA VAL A 21 6.39 -1.67 8.64
C VAL A 21 5.40 -0.90 7.78
N VAL A 22 4.45 -1.61 7.21
CA VAL A 22 3.34 -1.04 6.45
C VAL A 22 2.10 -1.03 7.33
N THR A 23 1.51 0.16 7.50
CA THR A 23 0.23 0.36 8.16
C THR A 23 -0.78 0.83 7.12
N MET A 24 -1.87 0.08 6.97
CA MET A 24 -3.03 0.48 6.18
C MET A 24 -4.15 0.87 7.13
N THR A 25 -4.65 2.09 7.02
CA THR A 25 -5.76 2.61 7.83
C THR A 25 -6.98 2.81 6.94
N LEU A 26 -8.13 2.33 7.39
CA LEU A 26 -9.42 2.50 6.75
C LEU A 26 -10.27 3.44 7.62
N THR A 27 -10.61 4.60 7.09
CA THR A 27 -11.46 5.58 7.79
C THR A 27 -12.79 5.71 7.05
N GLU A 28 -13.86 5.31 7.71
CA GLU A 28 -15.24 5.48 7.22
C GLU A 28 -15.58 6.97 7.10
N MET A 29 -16.29 7.34 6.03
CA MET A 29 -16.78 8.69 5.76
C MET A 29 -18.31 8.73 5.81
N ASP A 30 -18.87 9.89 6.16
CA ASP A 30 -20.32 10.13 6.35
C ASP A 30 -21.23 9.82 5.14
N HIS A 31 -20.66 9.49 3.97
CA HIS A 31 -21.38 9.21 2.72
C HIS A 31 -21.13 7.80 2.17
N GLY A 32 -20.72 6.85 3.02
CA GLY A 32 -20.46 5.46 2.62
C GLY A 32 -19.16 5.28 1.82
N GLY A 33 -18.32 6.30 1.79
CA GLY A 33 -16.95 6.22 1.26
C GLY A 33 -15.97 5.78 2.35
N THR A 34 -14.78 5.36 1.92
CA THR A 34 -13.68 5.02 2.82
C THR A 34 -12.41 5.72 2.34
N ILE A 35 -11.72 6.40 3.25
CA ILE A 35 -10.34 6.84 3.02
C ILE A 35 -9.44 5.67 3.38
N VAL A 36 -8.64 5.21 2.41
CA VAL A 36 -7.59 4.22 2.63
C VAL A 36 -6.24 4.93 2.61
N GLU A 37 -5.56 4.92 3.75
CA GLU A 37 -4.20 5.47 3.90
C GLU A 37 -3.20 4.31 4.00
N VAL A 38 -2.07 4.42 3.30
CA VAL A 38 -0.95 3.48 3.42
C VAL A 38 0.27 4.25 3.88
N ASN A 39 0.78 3.91 5.06
CA ASN A 39 2.01 4.45 5.61
C ASN A 39 3.07 3.34 5.66
N GLU A 40 4.24 3.58 5.08
CA GLU A 40 5.37 2.66 5.10
C GLU A 40 6.55 3.32 5.80
N GLU A 41 7.02 2.69 6.87
CA GLU A 41 8.05 3.22 7.77
C GLU A 41 9.16 2.18 7.99
N GLY A 42 10.35 2.63 8.38
CA GLY A 42 11.50 1.75 8.65
C GLY A 42 12.59 1.80 7.57
N PHE A 43 12.45 2.68 6.57
CA PHE A 43 13.50 2.89 5.58
C PHE A 43 14.84 3.31 6.21
N ASN A 44 15.93 2.71 5.73
CA ASN A 44 17.28 3.08 6.16
C ASN A 44 17.71 4.39 5.50
N GLY A 45 17.83 5.46 6.31
CA GLY A 45 18.25 6.79 5.88
C GLY A 45 19.66 6.86 5.24
N HIS A 46 20.49 5.83 5.46
CA HIS A 46 21.85 5.73 4.92
C HIS A 46 21.96 4.85 3.67
N ASP A 47 20.86 4.27 3.20
CA ASP A 47 20.86 3.49 1.96
C ASP A 47 20.98 4.41 0.74
N GLU A 48 21.98 4.19 -0.11
CA GLU A 48 22.18 4.93 -1.36
C GLU A 48 20.99 4.78 -2.32
N ASN A 49 20.23 3.69 -2.21
CA ASN A 49 19.06 3.40 -3.04
C ASN A 49 17.74 3.86 -2.41
N LEU A 50 17.77 4.54 -1.25
CA LEU A 50 16.58 4.96 -0.50
C LEU A 50 15.54 5.64 -1.39
N LEU A 51 15.94 6.63 -2.20
CA LEU A 51 15.02 7.38 -3.04
C LEU A 51 14.34 6.49 -4.10
N SER A 52 15.09 5.60 -4.73
CA SER A 52 14.57 4.68 -5.73
C SER A 52 13.61 3.67 -5.12
N GLN A 53 13.93 3.14 -3.93
CA GLN A 53 13.04 2.24 -3.19
C GLN A 53 11.74 2.94 -2.79
N MET A 54 11.83 4.14 -2.21
CA MET A 54 10.65 4.92 -1.82
C MET A 54 9.76 5.25 -3.02
N LEU A 55 10.36 5.62 -4.17
CA LEU A 55 9.60 5.92 -5.38
C LEU A 55 8.91 4.67 -5.93
N GLY A 56 9.63 3.55 -6.05
CA GLY A 56 9.07 2.28 -6.53
C GLY A 56 7.95 1.75 -5.64
N ASN A 57 8.14 1.78 -4.32
CA ASN A 57 7.09 1.37 -3.37
C ASN A 57 5.88 2.30 -3.46
N LYS A 58 6.10 3.62 -3.52
CA LYS A 58 5.02 4.60 -3.69
C LYS A 58 4.22 4.35 -4.98
N GLU A 59 4.88 4.10 -6.11
CA GLU A 59 4.22 3.77 -7.37
C GLU A 59 3.40 2.48 -7.26
N GLY A 60 3.97 1.45 -6.63
CA GLY A 60 3.28 0.19 -6.34
C GLY A 60 2.00 0.37 -5.51
N TRP A 61 2.06 1.16 -4.43
CA TRP A 61 0.92 1.43 -3.58
C TRP A 61 -0.17 2.23 -4.29
N VAL A 62 0.21 3.27 -5.05
CA VAL A 62 -0.73 4.06 -5.85
C VAL A 62 -1.42 3.17 -6.89
N TYR A 63 -0.67 2.31 -7.58
CA TYR A 63 -1.22 1.38 -8.57
C TYR A 63 -2.18 0.38 -7.93
N MET A 64 -1.81 -0.19 -6.78
CA MET A 64 -2.66 -1.12 -6.02
C MET A 64 -3.98 -0.47 -5.59
N LEU A 65 -3.93 0.72 -4.99
CA LEU A 65 -5.13 1.45 -4.55
C LEU A 65 -6.01 1.86 -5.74
N THR A 66 -5.41 2.22 -6.88
CA THR A 66 -6.14 2.52 -8.12
C THR A 66 -6.92 1.29 -8.61
N CYS A 67 -6.27 0.13 -8.64
CA CYS A 67 -6.92 -1.13 -9.02
C CYS A 67 -8.02 -1.50 -8.02
N LEU A 68 -7.79 -1.34 -6.71
CA LEU A 68 -8.78 -1.63 -5.67
C LEU A 68 -10.03 -0.76 -5.84
N LYS A 69 -9.87 0.54 -6.09
CA LYS A 69 -10.98 1.45 -6.37
C LYS A 69 -11.73 1.05 -7.64
N GLY A 70 -11.01 0.78 -8.73
CA GLY A 70 -11.61 0.32 -10.00
C GLY A 70 -12.40 -0.98 -9.86
N TYR A 71 -11.90 -1.91 -9.05
CA TYR A 71 -12.57 -3.17 -8.73
C TYR A 71 -13.85 -2.94 -7.92
N LEU A 72 -13.77 -2.24 -6.78
CA LEU A 72 -14.90 -2.08 -5.85
C LEU A 72 -16.02 -1.21 -6.40
N GLU A 73 -15.68 -0.13 -7.13
CA GLU A 73 -16.69 0.85 -7.59
C GLU A 73 -17.21 0.56 -9.00
N PHE A 74 -16.42 -0.10 -9.85
CA PHE A 74 -16.75 -0.26 -11.27
C PHE A 74 -16.69 -1.72 -11.75
N GLY A 75 -16.33 -2.68 -10.90
CA GLY A 75 -16.25 -4.09 -11.26
C GLY A 75 -15.13 -4.41 -12.26
N VAL A 76 -14.15 -3.52 -12.42
CA VAL A 76 -13.06 -3.70 -13.39
C VAL A 76 -12.02 -4.66 -12.82
N ASN A 77 -11.81 -5.80 -13.48
CA ASN A 77 -10.87 -6.85 -13.05
C ASN A 77 -9.60 -6.94 -13.90
N GLU A 78 -9.53 -6.21 -15.01
CA GLU A 78 -8.48 -6.35 -16.04
C GLU A 78 -7.36 -5.31 -15.88
N LEU A 79 -7.49 -4.35 -14.96
CA LEU A 79 -6.50 -3.31 -14.73
C LEU A 79 -5.22 -3.83 -14.08
N ARG A 80 -5.31 -4.92 -13.30
CA ARG A 80 -4.18 -5.51 -12.58
C ARG A 80 -3.43 -6.48 -13.49
N ALA A 81 -2.36 -6.00 -14.11
CA ALA A 81 -1.47 -6.81 -14.95
C ALA A 81 -0.15 -7.18 -14.24
N GLY A 82 0.07 -6.67 -13.02
CA GLY A 82 1.40 -6.64 -12.39
C GLY A 82 2.25 -5.50 -12.96
N LEU A 83 3.02 -4.82 -12.13
CA LEU A 83 4.00 -3.84 -12.60
C LEU A 83 5.13 -4.61 -13.29
N VAL A 84 5.05 -4.74 -14.61
CA VAL A 84 6.20 -5.15 -15.43
C VAL A 84 7.14 -3.95 -15.47
N LEU A 85 8.07 -3.88 -14.52
CA LEU A 85 9.25 -3.04 -14.67
C LEU A 85 10.08 -3.68 -15.79
N GLY A 86 10.12 -3.02 -16.95
CA GLY A 86 10.98 -3.40 -18.07
C GLY A 86 12.45 -3.14 -17.79
#